data_AF-A0A8S0HEA9-F1
#
_entry.id   AF-A0A8S0HEA9-F1
#
_cell.length_a   1.000
_cell.length_b   1.000
_cell.length_c   1.000
_cell.angle_alpha   90.00
_cell.angle_beta   90.00
_cell.angle_gamma   90.00
#
_symmetry.space_group_name_H-M   'P 1'
#
loop_
_entity.id
_entity.type
_entity.pdbx_description
1 polymer ?
#
loop_
_entity_poly.entity_id
_entity_poly.type
_entity_poly.pdbx_seq_one_letter_code
_entity_poly.pdbx_strand_id
1 'polypeptide(L)' 'MVENQKAMERYAANQGKPAPVVQAYRYGMKLDVAKVVNVTPPIKSCEVVPSRMTYEDSAGQLKTIEYQVMGQCRNNGS' A
#
# COMPACT_ATOMS: atom_id res chain seq x y z
N MET A 1 7.29 2.28 6.96
CA MET A 1 7.37 1.93 5.51
C MET A 1 8.24 0.71 5.24
N VAL A 2 9.47 0.64 5.76
CA VAL A 2 10.34 -0.54 5.61
C VAL A 2 9.72 -1.83 6.18
N GLU A 3 8.99 -1.71 7.30
CA GLU A 3 8.26 -2.84 7.88
C GLU A 3 7.13 -3.37 6.99
N ASN A 4 6.44 -2.47 6.26
CA ASN A 4 5.42 -2.87 5.30
C ASN A 4 6.06 -3.67 4.15
N GLN A 5 7.18 -3.19 3.58
CA GLN A 5 7.91 -3.92 2.54
C GLN A 5 8.31 -5.31 3.04
N LYS A 6 8.97 -5.39 4.19
CA LYS A 6 9.46 -6.65 4.77
C LYS A 6 8.33 -7.63 5.10
N ALA A 7 7.20 -7.13 5.56
CA ALA A 7 6.01 -7.95 5.81
C ALA A 7 5.44 -8.52 4.50
N MET A 8 5.44 -7.73 3.43
CA MET A 8 4.91 -8.16 2.13
C MET A 8 5.88 -9.09 1.38
N GLU A 9 7.20 -8.91 1.53
CA GLU A 9 8.21 -9.86 1.06
C GLU A 9 8.03 -11.24 1.72
N ARG A 10 7.82 -11.26 3.05
CA ARG A 10 7.52 -12.50 3.78
C ARG A 10 6.21 -13.13 3.35
N TYR A 11 5.17 -12.31 3.15
CA TYR A 11 3.89 -12.78 2.65
C TYR A 11 4.02 -13.41 1.25
N ALA A 12 4.76 -12.76 0.35
CA ALA A 12 5.05 -13.27 -0.99
C ALA A 12 5.82 -14.60 -0.93
N ALA A 13 6.86 -14.69 -0.10
CA ALA A 13 7.63 -15.92 0.10
C ALA A 13 6.75 -17.08 0.64
N ASN A 14 5.86 -16.80 1.59
CA ASN A 14 4.91 -17.79 2.12
C ASN A 14 3.88 -18.26 1.08
N GLN A 15 3.59 -17.43 0.08
CA GLN A 15 2.64 -17.74 -1.00
C GLN A 15 3.34 -18.28 -2.26
N GLY A 16 4.68 -18.42 -2.25
CA GLY A 16 5.45 -18.79 -3.44
C GLY A 16 5.39 -17.75 -4.57
N LYS A 17 5.11 -16.49 -4.23
CA LYS A 17 4.98 -15.37 -5.17
C LYS A 17 6.25 -14.51 -5.18
N PRO A 18 6.53 -13.79 -6.28
CA PRO A 18 7.63 -12.82 -6.30
C PRO A 18 7.35 -11.69 -5.30
N ALA A 19 8.44 -11.13 -4.74
CA ALA A 19 8.35 -9.97 -3.87
C ALA A 19 7.65 -8.80 -4.60
N PRO A 20 6.73 -8.10 -3.94
CA PRO A 20 5.99 -7.02 -4.59
C PRO A 20 6.91 -5.83 -4.84
N VAL A 21 6.86 -5.33 -6.07
CA VAL A 21 7.59 -4.13 -6.51
C VAL A 21 6.80 -2.90 -6.10
N VAL A 22 7.48 -1.94 -5.46
CA VAL A 22 6.89 -0.65 -5.10
C VAL A 22 6.81 0.23 -6.34
N GLN A 23 5.60 0.66 -6.68
CA GLN A 23 5.33 1.55 -7.80
C GLN A 23 4.69 2.85 -7.29
N ALA A 24 5.16 3.99 -7.78
CA ALA A 24 4.52 5.27 -7.48
C ALA A 24 3.16 5.33 -8.18
N TYR A 25 2.08 5.40 -7.41
CA TYR A 25 0.74 5.56 -7.94
C TYR A 25 0.56 6.99 -8.45
N ARG A 26 -0.04 7.12 -9.64
CA ARG A 26 -0.50 8.40 -10.17
C ARG A 26 -2.02 8.42 -10.17
N TYR A 27 -2.60 9.53 -9.72
CA TYR A 27 -4.05 9.67 -9.73
C TYR A 27 -4.61 9.45 -11.14
N GLY A 28 -5.65 8.62 -11.26
CA GLY A 28 -6.21 8.21 -12.54
C GLY A 28 -5.53 7.01 -13.20
N MET A 29 -4.45 6.47 -12.63
CA MET A 29 -3.87 5.21 -13.10
C MET A 29 -4.86 4.07 -12.84
N LYS A 30 -5.16 3.31 -13.90
CA LYS A 30 -5.98 2.10 -13.78
C LYS A 30 -5.18 1.02 -13.06
N LEU A 31 -5.71 0.57 -11.93
CA LEU A 31 -5.17 -0.55 -11.18
C LEU A 31 -6.12 -1.73 -11.34
N ASP A 32 -5.57 -2.88 -11.67
CA ASP A 32 -6.29 -4.14 -11.64
C ASP A 32 -6.15 -4.71 -10.22
N VAL A 33 -7.08 -4.34 -9.33
CA VAL A 33 -7.05 -4.73 -7.91
C VAL A 33 -8.07 -5.85 -7.71
N ALA A 34 -7.60 -7.09 -7.62
CA ALA A 34 -8.45 -8.23 -7.29
C ALA A 34 -8.65 -8.35 -5.77
N LYS A 35 -7.59 -8.16 -4.97
CA LYS A 35 -7.66 -8.26 -3.50
C LYS A 35 -6.66 -7.34 -2.82
N VAL A 36 -7.11 -6.59 -1.81
CA VAL A 36 -6.21 -5.80 -0.95
C VAL A 36 -5.64 -6.71 0.15
N VAL A 37 -4.31 -6.81 0.23
CA VAL A 37 -3.61 -7.65 1.22
C VAL A 37 -3.24 -6.84 2.44
N ASN A 38 -2.71 -5.63 2.24
CA ASN A 38 -2.27 -4.79 3.33
C ASN A 38 -2.27 -3.31 2.93
N VAL A 39 -2.59 -2.45 3.89
CA VAL A 39 -2.51 -0.99 3.75
C VAL A 39 -1.72 -0.44 4.92
N THR A 40 -0.72 0.39 4.65
CA THR A 40 -0.02 1.11 5.70
C THR A 40 -0.92 2.24 6.20
N PRO A 41 -1.36 2.22 7.46
CA PRO A 41 -2.20 3.28 7.97
C PRO A 41 -1.45 4.63 7.94
N PRO A 42 -2.14 5.73 7.58
CA PRO A 42 -1.55 7.06 7.66
C PRO A 42 -1.14 7.37 9.10
N ILE A 43 0.02 8.02 9.26
CA ILE A 43 0.46 8.48 10.57
C ILE A 43 -0.43 9.62 11.08
N LYS A 44 -0.42 9.85 12.39
CA LYS A 44 -1.14 10.97 13.03
C LYS A 44 -0.39 12.28 12.80
N SER A 45 -0.49 12.81 11.60
CA SER A 45 0.01 14.12 11.20
C SER A 45 -1.09 14.90 10.46
N CYS A 46 -1.00 16.22 10.43
CA CYS A 46 -1.92 17.07 9.66
C CYS A 46 -1.31 17.46 8.30
N GLU A 47 -0.47 16.59 7.74
CA GLU A 47 0.27 16.81 6.51
C GLU A 47 0.03 15.67 5.52
N VAL A 48 0.37 15.91 4.26
CA VAL A 48 0.35 14.86 3.23
C VAL A 48 1.51 13.91 3.50
N VAL A 49 1.18 12.64 3.75
CA VAL A 49 2.15 11.60 4.07
C VAL A 49 2.09 10.48 3.03
N PRO A 50 3.24 9.84 2.71
CA PRO A 50 3.22 8.68 1.84
C PRO A 50 2.60 7.48 2.57
N SER A 51 1.68 6.79 1.89
CA SER A 51 1.10 5.51 2.30
C SER A 51 1.38 4.47 1.23
N ARG A 52 1.53 3.21 1.67
CA ARG A 52 1.72 2.05 0.81
C ARG A 52 0.53 1.12 0.93
N MET A 53 0.02 0.69 -0.21
CA MET A 53 -0.99 -0.38 -0.31
C MET A 53 -0.43 -1.52 -1.13
N THR A 54 -0.53 -2.73 -0.60
CA THR A 54 -0.20 -3.95 -1.32
C THR A 54 -1.49 -4.68 -1.68
N TYR A 55 -1.63 -4.98 -2.96
CA TYR A 55 -2.76 -5.69 -3.51
C TYR A 55 -2.31 -6.82 -4.42
N GLU A 56 -3.21 -7.76 -4.63
CA GLU A 56 -3.12 -8.81 -5.62
C GLU A 56 -3.91 -8.38 -6.86
N ASP A 57 -3.29 -8.49 -8.03
CA ASP A 57 -3.96 -8.25 -9.31
C ASP A 57 -4.73 -9.50 -9.81
N SER A 58 -5.48 -9.37 -10.90
CA SER A 58 -6.27 -10.50 -11.44
C SER A 58 -5.38 -11.63 -11.98
N ALA A 59 -4.08 -11.40 -12.17
CA ALA A 59 -3.09 -12.42 -12.53
C ALA A 59 -2.49 -13.12 -11.28
N GLY A 60 -2.92 -12.74 -10.07
CA GLY A 60 -2.43 -13.30 -8.82
C GLY A 60 -1.06 -12.73 -8.39
N GLN A 61 -0.57 -11.68 -9.03
CA GLN A 61 0.70 -11.04 -8.68
C GLN A 61 0.50 -10.02 -7.57
N LEU A 62 1.44 -9.99 -6.63
CA LEU A 62 1.46 -8.98 -5.57
C LEU A 62 2.13 -7.71 -6.07
N LYS A 63 1.44 -6.58 -5.92
CA LYS A 63 1.94 -5.25 -6.29
C LYS A 63 1.79 -4.32 -5.11
N THR A 64 2.82 -3.53 -4.85
CA THR A 64 2.78 -2.47 -3.83
C THR A 64 2.74 -1.13 -4.54
N ILE A 65 1.75 -0.32 -4.24
CA ILE A 65 1.69 1.07 -4.68
C ILE A 65 2.01 2.00 -3.53
N GLU A 66 2.73 3.08 -3.83
CA GLU A 66 2.94 4.20 -2.94
C GLU A 66 2.15 5.41 -3.44
N TYR A 67 1.33 5.98 -2.58
CA TYR A 67 0.48 7.13 -2.88
C TYR A 67 0.46 8.08 -1.69
N GLN A 68 0.09 9.33 -1.94
CA GLN A 68 -0.01 10.35 -0.92
C GLN A 68 -1.41 10.39 -0.33
N VAL A 69 -1.49 10.40 1.00
CA VAL A 69 -2.75 10.51 1.75
C VAL A 69 -2.64 11.63 2.77
N MET A 70 -3.78 12.21 3.14
CA MET A 70 -3.83 13.11 4.28
C MET A 70 -3.59 12.30 5.56
N GLY A 71 -2.63 12.74 6.38
CA GLY A 71 -2.43 12.16 7.70
C GLY A 71 -3.69 12.29 8.58
N GLN A 72 -3.77 11.45 9.62
CA GLN A 72 -4.89 11.56 10.57
C GLN A 72 -4.69 12.77 11.48
N CYS A 73 -5.35 13.88 11.14
CA CYS A 73 -5.40 15.06 11.98
C CYS A 73 -6.44 14.88 13.10
N ARG A 74 -6.11 15.29 14.33
CA ARG A 74 -7.01 15.18 15.51
C ARG A 74 -8.29 16.00 15.39
N ASN A 75 -8.39 16.91 14.43
CA ASN A 75 -9.54 17.79 14.22
C ASN A 75 -10.56 17.26 13.21
N ASN A 76 -10.63 15.94 13.02
CA ASN A 76 -11.63 15.33 12.16
C ASN A 76 -13.00 15.27 12.88
N GLY A 77 -13.61 16.44 13.08
CA GLY A 77 -14.98 16.64 13.56
C GLY A 77 -15.12 16.79 15.08
N SER A 78 -15.63 17.95 15.50
CA SER A 78 -16.31 18.15 16.79
C SER A 78 -17.67 17.44 16.81
#